data_AF-A0A973C1K0-F1
#
_entry.id   AF-A0A973C1K0-F1
#
_cell.length_a   1.000
_cell.length_b   1.000
_cell.length_c   1.000
_cell.angle_alpha   90.00
_cell.angle_beta   90.00
_cell.angle_gamma   90.00
#
_symmetry.space_group_name_H-M   'P 1'
#
loop_
_entity.id
_entity.type
_entity.pdbx_description
1 polymer ?
#
loop_
_entity_poly.entity_id
_entity_poly.type
_entity_poly.pdbx_seq_one_letter_code
_entity_poly.pdbx_strand_id
1 'polypeptide(L)'
;NKVVWLEPLANVLMFFVCYYVFNLDAMVSLFMGLTLSSLAIAAYMFKKRRRDISTRPLAGVHFDPKLVNFVKKSFTASLEAGASILMIYITVLLTIRHFSVDELGDFQVVVRPVFTYLTLLFVFPIYRFVLPELAVCVRNGDHQQIKLIRQWVFKVSFAVSSLFFLVMLLFGESLVLTLFPHEYAGAVPVLLHFSLFFIFMMLNAHQLAYIKAHGYFMHSLCIRISGIITLMLSFQLLSQFTENVVAIIIALCSGYLMMFILSSVVERQILKSHNIKLIHQSV
;
A
#
# COMPACT_ATOMS: atom_id res chain seq x y z
N ASN A 1 11.63 17.27 -12.82
CA ASN A 1 10.28 17.69 -12.39
C ASN A 1 9.28 18.09 -13.47
N LYS A 2 9.65 18.46 -14.71
CA LYS A 2 8.66 18.80 -15.77
C LYS A 2 7.77 17.64 -16.25
N VAL A 3 8.19 16.38 -16.07
CA VAL A 3 7.46 15.18 -16.53
C VAL A 3 6.28 14.83 -15.62
N VAL A 4 6.31 15.23 -14.35
CA VAL A 4 5.27 14.88 -13.36
C VAL A 4 3.93 15.57 -13.66
N TRP A 5 3.97 16.75 -14.27
CA TRP A 5 2.76 17.51 -14.64
C TRP A 5 2.15 17.09 -15.98
N LEU A 6 2.87 16.28 -16.77
CA LEU A 6 2.46 15.87 -18.11
C LEU A 6 1.30 14.87 -18.07
N GLU A 7 1.28 14.00 -17.06
CA GLU A 7 0.20 13.03 -16.81
C GLU A 7 -1.15 13.69 -16.46
N PRO A 8 -1.23 14.57 -15.44
CA PRO A 8 -2.49 15.26 -15.12
C PRO A 8 -3.01 16.11 -16.28
N LEU A 9 -2.14 16.86 -16.95
CA LEU A 9 -2.53 17.74 -18.06
C LEU A 9 -3.04 16.96 -19.27
N ALA A 10 -2.37 15.86 -19.63
CA ALA A 10 -2.83 15.02 -20.73
C ALA A 10 -4.17 14.35 -20.40
N ASN A 11 -4.40 13.96 -19.14
CA ASN A 11 -5.68 13.37 -18.73
C ASN A 11 -6.82 14.39 -18.80
N VAL A 12 -6.60 15.61 -18.30
CA VAL A 12 -7.58 16.70 -18.40
C VAL A 12 -7.89 17.04 -19.86
N LEU A 13 -6.87 17.19 -20.71
CA LEU A 13 -7.05 17.45 -22.13
C LEU A 13 -7.83 16.34 -22.84
N MET A 14 -7.47 15.07 -22.59
CA MET A 14 -8.17 13.94 -23.21
C MET A 14 -9.60 13.79 -22.69
N PHE A 15 -9.86 14.11 -21.42
CA PHE A 15 -11.22 14.18 -20.90
C PHE A 15 -12.06 15.23 -21.64
N PHE A 16 -11.54 16.44 -21.82
CA PHE A 16 -12.23 17.50 -22.56
C PHE A 16 -12.51 17.08 -24.01
N VAL A 17 -11.56 16.40 -24.66
CA VAL A 17 -11.75 15.88 -26.01
C VAL A 17 -12.86 14.82 -26.03
N CYS A 18 -12.84 13.82 -25.14
CA CYS A 18 -13.88 12.80 -25.06
C CYS A 18 -15.28 13.39 -24.76
N TYR A 19 -15.35 14.35 -23.84
CA TYR A 19 -16.60 14.91 -23.37
C TYR A 19 -17.21 15.90 -24.36
N TYR A 20 -16.42 16.87 -24.86
CA TYR A 20 -16.95 17.93 -25.74
C TYR A 20 -16.87 17.61 -27.23
N VAL A 21 -15.88 16.83 -27.68
CA VAL A 21 -15.73 16.53 -29.12
C VAL A 21 -16.52 15.26 -29.48
N PHE A 22 -16.46 14.24 -28.63
CA PHE A 22 -17.13 12.97 -28.87
C PHE A 22 -18.50 12.84 -28.20
N ASN A 23 -18.95 13.86 -27.43
CA ASN A 23 -20.24 13.87 -26.71
C ASN A 23 -20.48 12.60 -25.89
N LEU A 24 -19.42 12.04 -25.32
CA LEU A 24 -19.51 10.86 -24.47
C LEU A 24 -19.95 11.26 -23.06
N ASP A 25 -20.69 10.37 -22.41
CA ASP A 25 -21.15 10.57 -21.03
C ASP A 25 -19.96 10.81 -20.08
N ALA A 26 -20.17 11.55 -18.98
CA ALA A 26 -19.09 12.05 -18.13
C ALA A 26 -18.22 10.91 -17.56
N MET A 27 -18.84 9.81 -17.14
CA MET A 27 -18.13 8.63 -16.62
C MET A 27 -17.30 7.94 -17.71
N VAL A 28 -17.87 7.79 -18.90
CA VAL A 28 -17.21 7.14 -20.04
C VAL A 28 -16.04 7.99 -20.54
N SER A 29 -16.23 9.31 -20.57
CA SER A 29 -15.19 10.29 -20.91
C SER A 29 -14.03 10.26 -19.93
N LEU A 30 -14.30 10.08 -18.63
CA LEU A 30 -13.26 9.97 -17.61
C LEU A 30 -12.43 8.69 -17.80
N PHE A 31 -13.10 7.57 -18.08
CA PHE A 31 -12.43 6.29 -18.31
C PHE A 31 -11.59 6.29 -19.61
N MET A 32 -12.19 6.74 -20.72
CA MET A 32 -11.50 6.82 -22.02
C MET A 32 -10.42 7.90 -22.04
N GLY A 33 -10.62 9.01 -21.33
CA GLY A 33 -9.61 10.06 -21.16
C GLY A 33 -8.35 9.53 -20.47
N LEU A 34 -8.51 8.68 -19.45
CA LEU A 34 -7.40 8.02 -18.76
C LEU A 34 -6.61 7.08 -19.67
N THR A 35 -7.30 6.25 -20.46
CA THR A 35 -6.61 5.31 -21.38
C THR A 35 -5.90 6.06 -22.50
N LEU A 36 -6.56 7.03 -23.14
CA LEU A 36 -5.98 7.83 -24.22
C LEU A 36 -4.83 8.71 -23.74
N SER A 37 -4.91 9.28 -22.54
CA SER A 37 -3.82 10.07 -21.98
C SER A 37 -2.59 9.21 -21.69
N SER A 38 -2.77 8.01 -21.13
CA SER A 38 -1.66 7.07 -20.92
C SER A 38 -0.98 6.67 -22.24
N LEU A 39 -1.77 6.44 -23.29
CA LEU A 39 -1.27 6.12 -24.63
C LEU A 39 -0.52 7.30 -25.27
N ALA A 40 -1.06 8.51 -25.13
CA ALA A 40 -0.43 9.73 -25.65
C ALA A 40 0.93 9.99 -24.99
N ILE A 41 1.05 9.75 -23.68
CA ILE A 41 2.29 9.90 -22.94
C ILE A 41 3.29 8.81 -23.31
N ALA A 42 2.83 7.56 -23.44
CA ALA A 42 3.67 6.46 -23.93
C ALA A 42 4.24 6.78 -25.33
N ALA A 43 3.42 7.28 -26.24
CA ALA A 43 3.83 7.72 -27.57
C ALA A 43 4.83 8.89 -27.53
N TYR A 44 4.57 9.89 -26.67
CA TYR A 44 5.48 11.01 -26.45
C TYR A 44 6.84 10.54 -25.90
N MET A 45 6.86 9.67 -24.89
CA MET A 45 8.08 9.10 -24.33
C MET A 45 8.84 8.27 -25.36
N PHE A 46 8.14 7.47 -26.17
CA PHE A 46 8.75 6.69 -27.24
C PHE A 46 9.44 7.58 -28.28
N LYS A 47 8.75 8.65 -28.73
CA LYS A 47 9.29 9.61 -29.70
C LYS A 47 10.46 10.40 -29.13
N LYS A 48 10.37 10.82 -27.86
CA LYS A 48 11.47 11.52 -27.17
C LYS A 48 12.68 10.63 -26.96
N ARG A 49 12.49 9.39 -26.51
CA ARG A 49 13.57 8.41 -26.32
C ARG A 49 14.33 8.12 -27.61
N ARG A 50 13.63 8.03 -28.75
CA ARG A 50 14.29 7.87 -30.07
C ARG A 50 15.11 9.08 -30.51
N ARG A 51 14.78 10.29 -30.04
CA ARG A 51 15.55 11.50 -30.32
C ARG A 51 16.81 11.61 -29.45
N ASP A 52 16.69 11.24 -28.17
CA ASP A 52 17.78 11.39 -27.20
C ASP A 52 18.79 10.23 -27.22
N ILE A 53 18.37 9.03 -27.65
CA ILE A 53 19.22 7.84 -27.71
C ILE A 53 19.09 7.23 -29.11
N SER A 54 20.17 7.30 -29.91
CA SER A 54 20.33 6.55 -31.15
C SER A 54 20.49 5.06 -30.83
N THR A 55 19.40 4.39 -30.48
CA THR A 55 19.43 2.94 -30.24
C THR A 55 19.75 2.21 -31.54
N ARG A 56 20.88 1.50 -31.57
CA ARG A 56 21.12 0.42 -32.54
C ARG A 56 19.95 -0.58 -32.50
N PRO A 57 19.66 -1.29 -33.60
CA PRO A 57 18.49 -2.18 -33.70
C PRO A 57 18.43 -3.14 -32.51
N LEU A 58 17.20 -3.54 -32.15
CA LEU A 58 16.91 -4.53 -31.11
C LEU A 58 17.75 -5.80 -31.33
N ALA A 59 18.96 -5.82 -30.77
CA ALA A 59 19.76 -7.02 -30.70
C ALA A 59 19.00 -8.03 -29.84
N GLY A 60 19.14 -9.32 -30.16
CA GLY A 60 18.51 -10.39 -29.39
C GLY A 60 18.76 -10.20 -27.90
N VAL A 61 17.69 -10.27 -27.10
CA VAL A 61 17.80 -10.13 -25.64
C VAL A 61 18.57 -11.34 -25.12
N HIS A 62 19.87 -11.18 -24.92
CA HIS A 62 20.66 -12.17 -24.20
C HIS A 62 20.23 -12.13 -22.74
N PHE A 63 19.61 -13.22 -22.27
CA PHE A 63 19.25 -13.41 -20.87
C PHE A 63 20.51 -13.59 -20.03
N ASP A 64 21.23 -12.50 -19.78
CA ASP A 64 22.28 -12.45 -18.77
C ASP A 64 21.68 -12.87 -17.41
N PRO A 65 22.36 -13.68 -16.59
CA PRO A 65 21.94 -13.97 -15.21
C PRO A 65 21.54 -12.73 -14.40
N LYS A 66 22.14 -11.55 -14.67
CA LYS A 66 21.69 -10.28 -14.07
C LYS A 66 20.28 -9.88 -14.49
N LEU A 67 19.93 -10.04 -15.76
CA LEU A 67 18.59 -9.75 -16.28
C LEU A 67 17.56 -10.72 -15.68
N VAL A 68 17.89 -12.01 -15.60
CA VAL A 68 17.01 -13.02 -14.98
C VAL A 68 16.74 -12.68 -13.51
N ASN A 69 17.77 -12.28 -12.76
CA ASN A 69 17.60 -11.88 -11.36
C ASN A 69 16.75 -10.60 -11.21
N PHE A 70 16.93 -9.63 -12.10
CA PHE A 70 16.11 -8.42 -12.15
C PHE A 70 14.64 -8.74 -12.44
N VAL A 71 14.36 -9.60 -13.43
CA VAL A 71 13.00 -10.03 -13.78
C VAL A 71 12.35 -10.76 -12.61
N LYS A 72 13.06 -11.69 -11.96
CA LYS A 72 12.56 -12.39 -10.76
C LYS A 72 12.18 -11.40 -9.65
N LYS A 73 13.07 -10.47 -9.30
CA LYS A 73 12.81 -9.45 -8.28
C LYS A 73 11.64 -8.54 -8.65
N SER A 74 11.55 -8.14 -9.92
CA SER A 74 10.46 -7.29 -10.41
C SER A 74 9.11 -8.00 -10.39
N PHE A 75 9.09 -9.29 -10.75
CA PHE A 75 7.89 -10.11 -10.69
C PHE A 75 7.43 -10.30 -9.24
N THR A 76 8.34 -10.62 -8.31
CA THR A 76 8.01 -10.72 -6.89
C THR A 76 7.50 -9.41 -6.32
N ALA A 77 8.12 -8.28 -6.67
CA ALA A 77 7.67 -6.96 -6.24
C ALA A 77 6.27 -6.62 -6.79
N SER A 78 5.97 -7.03 -8.03
CA SER A 78 4.66 -6.83 -8.66
C SER A 78 3.57 -7.70 -8.00
N LEU A 79 3.87 -8.98 -7.74
CA LEU A 79 2.98 -9.87 -6.99
C LEU A 79 2.70 -9.33 -5.59
N GLU A 80 3.71 -8.76 -4.95
CA GLU A 80 3.55 -8.18 -3.63
C GLU A 80 2.65 -6.94 -3.64
N ALA A 81 2.83 -6.04 -4.61
CA ALA A 81 1.94 -4.90 -4.82
C ALA A 81 0.50 -5.39 -5.09
N GLY A 82 0.35 -6.41 -5.93
CA GLY A 82 -0.93 -7.08 -6.20
C GLY A 82 -1.57 -7.66 -4.95
N ALA A 83 -0.82 -8.38 -4.11
CA ALA A 83 -1.31 -8.93 -2.84
C ALA A 83 -1.78 -7.83 -1.87
N SER A 84 -1.08 -6.69 -1.86
CA SER A 84 -1.44 -5.53 -1.03
C SER A 84 -2.79 -4.93 -1.45
N ILE A 85 -3.00 -4.80 -2.76
CA ILE A 85 -4.24 -4.31 -3.34
C ILE A 85 -5.35 -5.33 -3.10
N LEU A 86 -5.06 -6.62 -3.32
CA LEU A 86 -6.00 -7.72 -3.14
C LEU A 86 -6.55 -7.77 -1.72
N MET A 87 -5.74 -7.53 -0.69
CA MET A 87 -6.21 -7.49 0.71
C MET A 87 -7.33 -6.47 0.90
N ILE A 88 -7.18 -5.26 0.36
CA ILE A 88 -8.21 -4.20 0.41
C ILE A 88 -9.43 -4.59 -0.42
N TYR A 89 -9.23 -5.16 -1.60
CA TYR A 89 -10.35 -5.62 -2.44
C TYR A 89 -11.14 -6.76 -1.81
N ILE A 90 -10.49 -7.70 -1.11
CA ILE A 90 -11.17 -8.76 -0.38
C ILE A 90 -12.07 -8.17 0.70
N THR A 91 -11.59 -7.18 1.47
CA THR A 91 -12.41 -6.45 2.44
C THR A 91 -13.67 -5.86 1.78
N VAL A 92 -13.52 -5.20 0.63
CA VAL A 92 -14.66 -4.66 -0.13
C VAL A 92 -15.60 -5.76 -0.62
N LEU A 93 -15.08 -6.82 -1.22
CA LEU A 93 -15.89 -7.93 -1.75
C LEU A 93 -16.65 -8.67 -0.66
N LEU A 94 -16.03 -8.87 0.51
CA LEU A 94 -16.69 -9.45 1.68
C LEU A 94 -17.80 -8.53 2.19
N THR A 95 -17.57 -7.21 2.15
CA THR A 95 -18.57 -6.20 2.51
C THR A 95 -19.78 -6.31 1.57
N ILE A 96 -19.55 -6.31 0.26
CA ILE A 96 -20.62 -6.43 -0.76
C ILE A 96 -21.43 -7.72 -0.57
N ARG A 97 -20.80 -8.83 -0.21
CA ARG A 97 -21.45 -10.14 -0.15
C ARG A 97 -22.28 -10.36 1.11
N HIS A 98 -21.87 -9.81 2.25
CA HIS A 98 -22.46 -10.15 3.55
C HIS A 98 -23.21 -8.99 4.21
N PHE A 99 -23.10 -7.76 3.68
CA PHE A 99 -23.65 -6.57 4.31
C PHE A 99 -24.60 -5.84 3.37
N SER A 100 -25.46 -5.03 3.98
CA SER A 100 -26.48 -4.25 3.27
C SER A 100 -25.88 -3.15 2.38
N VAL A 101 -26.70 -2.61 1.47
CA VAL A 101 -26.28 -1.51 0.57
C VAL A 101 -25.90 -0.26 1.37
N ASP A 102 -26.56 -0.01 2.50
CA ASP A 102 -26.32 1.15 3.36
C ASP A 102 -24.96 1.03 4.06
N GLU A 103 -24.67 -0.13 4.64
CA GLU A 103 -23.37 -0.46 5.24
C GLU A 103 -22.21 -0.44 4.23
N LEU A 104 -22.49 -0.85 2.99
CA LEU A 104 -21.54 -0.73 1.89
C LEU A 104 -21.29 0.75 1.55
N GLY A 105 -22.33 1.58 1.59
CA GLY A 105 -22.26 3.03 1.43
C GLY A 105 -21.31 3.66 2.46
N ASP A 106 -21.51 3.37 3.74
CA ASP A 106 -20.63 3.81 4.84
C ASP A 106 -19.17 3.46 4.59
N PHE A 107 -18.92 2.20 4.21
CA PHE A 107 -17.57 1.74 3.98
C PHE A 107 -16.92 2.40 2.75
N GLN A 108 -17.65 2.52 1.64
CA GLN A 108 -17.08 3.01 0.38
C GLN A 108 -16.94 4.53 0.33
N VAL A 109 -17.91 5.27 0.88
CA VAL A 109 -17.96 6.74 0.78
C VAL A 109 -17.14 7.40 1.88
N VAL A 110 -17.13 6.84 3.09
CA VAL A 110 -16.45 7.45 4.24
C VAL A 110 -15.18 6.71 4.60
N VAL A 111 -15.28 5.42 4.92
CA VAL A 111 -14.17 4.66 5.51
C VAL A 111 -13.02 4.50 4.52
N ARG A 112 -13.31 4.10 3.28
CA ARG A 112 -12.31 3.87 2.23
C ARG A 112 -11.52 5.14 1.86
N PRO A 113 -12.14 6.32 1.65
CA PRO A 113 -11.38 7.55 1.42
C PRO A 113 -10.50 7.92 2.59
N VAL A 114 -11.02 7.91 3.83
CA VAL A 114 -10.24 8.22 5.04
C VAL A 114 -9.05 7.26 5.15
N PHE A 115 -9.29 5.96 4.97
CA PHE A 115 -8.26 4.92 4.92
C PHE A 115 -7.19 5.21 3.86
N THR A 116 -7.63 5.57 2.65
CA THR A 116 -6.74 5.83 1.51
C THR A 116 -5.87 7.05 1.77
N TYR A 117 -6.45 8.14 2.28
CA TYR A 117 -5.71 9.36 2.61
C TYR A 117 -4.69 9.12 3.71
N LEU A 118 -5.06 8.45 4.80
CA LEU A 118 -4.14 8.11 5.89
C LEU A 118 -3.00 7.21 5.40
N THR A 119 -3.31 6.23 4.55
CA THR A 119 -2.31 5.35 3.95
C THR A 119 -1.37 6.13 3.03
N LEU A 120 -1.89 7.02 2.19
CA LEU A 120 -1.07 7.87 1.31
C LEU A 120 -0.20 8.86 2.09
N LEU A 121 -0.70 9.39 3.21
CA LEU A 121 0.01 10.40 3.99
C LEU A 121 1.10 9.79 4.89
N PHE A 122 0.84 8.62 5.48
CA PHE A 122 1.74 8.04 6.48
C PHE A 122 2.41 6.73 6.08
N VAL A 123 1.74 5.87 5.32
CA VAL A 123 2.26 4.54 4.96
C VAL A 123 3.08 4.60 3.66
N PHE A 124 2.58 5.31 2.65
CA PHE A 124 3.26 5.43 1.36
C PHE A 124 4.68 6.06 1.46
N PRO A 125 4.92 7.12 2.27
CA PRO A 125 6.26 7.66 2.46
C PRO A 125 7.28 6.65 3.00
N ILE A 126 6.83 5.69 3.81
CA ILE A 126 7.72 4.63 4.32
C ILE A 126 8.26 3.79 3.14
N TYR A 127 7.39 3.40 2.22
CA TYR A 127 7.83 2.66 1.03
C TYR A 127 8.61 3.53 0.03
N ARG A 128 8.26 4.81 -0.10
CA ARG A 128 8.87 5.71 -1.08
C ARG A 128 10.24 6.23 -0.66
N PHE A 129 10.42 6.56 0.61
CA PHE A 129 11.60 7.27 1.12
C PHE A 129 12.39 6.42 2.11
N VAL A 130 11.73 5.72 3.04
CA VAL A 130 12.44 4.93 4.06
C VAL A 130 13.05 3.66 3.47
N LEU A 131 12.37 2.99 2.52
CA LEU A 131 12.91 1.78 1.87
C LEU A 131 14.24 2.05 1.11
N PRO A 132 14.35 3.05 0.21
CA PRO A 132 15.63 3.37 -0.42
C PRO A 132 16.73 3.70 0.58
N GLU A 133 16.42 4.47 1.61
CA GLU A 133 17.39 4.85 2.65
C GLU A 133 17.88 3.61 3.41
N LEU A 134 16.97 2.75 3.86
CA LEU A 134 17.31 1.48 4.50
C LEU A 134 18.17 0.60 3.61
N ALA A 135 17.88 0.54 2.30
CA ALA A 135 18.68 -0.24 1.36
C ALA A 135 20.13 0.28 1.23
N VAL A 136 20.33 1.61 1.30
CA VAL A 136 21.66 2.21 1.31
C VAL A 136 22.38 1.91 2.63
N CYS A 137 21.72 2.11 3.79
CA CYS A 137 22.33 1.81 5.10
C CYS A 137 22.68 0.32 5.24
N VAL A 138 21.84 -0.59 4.75
CA VAL A 138 22.11 -2.03 4.76
C VAL A 138 23.30 -2.38 3.87
N ARG A 139 23.42 -1.74 2.70
CA ARG A 139 24.57 -1.95 1.80
C ARG A 139 25.88 -1.44 2.41
N ASN A 140 25.83 -0.34 3.16
CA ASN A 140 27.01 0.27 3.77
C ASN A 140 27.37 -0.33 5.15
N GLY A 141 26.49 -1.13 5.75
CA GLY A 141 26.69 -1.67 7.11
C GLY A 141 26.40 -0.68 8.24
N ASP A 142 25.69 0.42 7.98
CA ASP A 142 25.42 1.50 8.93
C ASP A 142 24.32 1.14 9.94
N HIS A 143 24.61 0.21 10.84
CA HIS A 143 23.64 -0.33 11.80
C HIS A 143 23.07 0.72 12.77
N GLN A 144 23.85 1.76 13.09
CA GLN A 144 23.37 2.84 13.96
C GLN A 144 22.27 3.66 13.27
N GLN A 145 22.41 3.96 11.97
CA GLN A 145 21.38 4.67 11.22
C GLN A 145 20.11 3.83 11.09
N ILE A 146 20.23 2.53 10.82
CA ILE A 146 19.08 1.62 10.78
C ILE A 146 18.30 1.66 12.11
N LYS A 147 19.00 1.64 13.25
CA LYS A 147 18.36 1.71 14.58
C LYS A 147 17.66 3.05 14.81
N LEU A 148 18.26 4.16 14.38
CA LEU A 148 17.68 5.50 14.48
C LEU A 148 16.41 5.63 13.61
N ILE A 149 16.48 5.17 12.35
CA ILE A 149 15.32 5.13 11.43
C ILE A 149 14.19 4.31 12.06
N ARG A 150 14.50 3.12 12.58
CA ARG A 150 13.51 2.28 13.26
C ARG A 150 12.86 2.99 14.44
N GLN A 151 13.65 3.57 15.34
CA GLN A 151 13.13 4.30 16.50
C GLN A 151 12.26 5.49 16.09
N TRP A 152 12.66 6.22 15.05
CA TRP A 152 11.89 7.34 14.52
C TRP A 152 10.56 6.87 13.94
N VAL A 153 10.56 5.82 13.09
CA VAL A 153 9.31 5.29 12.52
C VAL A 153 8.37 4.77 13.61
N PHE A 154 8.88 4.09 14.64
CA PHE A 154 8.07 3.63 15.77
C PHE A 154 7.45 4.80 16.55
N LYS A 155 8.22 5.85 16.85
CA LYS A 155 7.72 7.05 17.53
C LYS A 155 6.63 7.75 16.71
N VAL A 156 6.86 7.93 15.41
CA VAL A 156 5.88 8.56 14.51
C VAL A 156 4.62 7.70 14.39
N SER A 157 4.77 6.39 14.24
CA SER A 157 3.64 5.46 14.11
C SER A 157 2.75 5.50 15.35
N PHE A 158 3.37 5.49 16.55
CA PHE A 158 2.66 5.62 17.81
C PHE A 158 1.98 6.99 17.94
N ALA A 159 2.71 8.09 17.71
CA ALA A 159 2.14 9.44 17.80
C ALA A 159 0.95 9.65 16.86
N VAL A 160 1.08 9.25 15.59
CA VAL A 160 0.03 9.40 14.58
C VAL A 160 -1.17 8.53 14.90
N SER A 161 -0.94 7.27 15.29
CA SER A 161 -2.05 6.34 15.58
C SER A 161 -2.77 6.69 16.86
N SER A 162 -2.06 7.12 17.91
CA SER A 162 -2.67 7.64 19.14
C SER A 162 -3.45 8.92 18.89
N LEU A 163 -2.92 9.86 18.09
CA LEU A 163 -3.65 11.06 17.73
C LEU A 163 -4.90 10.72 16.93
N PHE A 164 -4.79 9.84 15.93
CA PHE A 164 -5.92 9.42 15.11
C PHE A 164 -7.01 8.74 15.96
N PHE A 165 -6.62 7.86 16.87
CA PHE A 165 -7.54 7.22 17.80
C PHE A 165 -8.23 8.24 18.73
N LEU A 166 -7.48 9.18 19.33
CA LEU A 166 -8.05 10.21 20.21
C LEU A 166 -9.03 11.13 19.47
N VAL A 167 -8.70 11.52 18.25
CA VAL A 167 -9.59 12.34 17.40
C VAL A 167 -10.87 11.58 17.09
N MET A 168 -10.78 10.30 16.70
CA MET A 168 -11.96 9.47 16.44
C MET A 168 -12.79 9.19 17.70
N LEU A 169 -12.15 9.06 18.85
CA LEU A 169 -12.82 8.80 20.13
C LEU A 169 -13.59 10.03 20.64
N LEU A 170 -13.01 11.22 20.54
CA LEU A 170 -13.58 12.45 21.11
C LEU A 170 -14.45 13.22 20.11
N PHE A 171 -14.10 13.19 18.83
CA PHE A 171 -14.71 14.02 17.78
C PHE A 171 -15.21 13.20 16.58
N GLY A 172 -15.21 11.87 16.64
CA GLY A 172 -15.55 11.00 15.51
C GLY A 172 -16.93 11.26 14.93
N GLU A 173 -17.95 11.34 15.79
CA GLU A 173 -19.33 11.63 15.38
C GLU A 173 -19.46 13.03 14.78
N SER A 174 -18.93 14.06 15.45
CA SER A 174 -18.97 15.44 14.95
C SER A 174 -18.24 15.59 13.61
N LEU A 175 -17.08 14.97 13.43
CA LEU A 175 -16.32 15.03 12.18
C LEU A 175 -17.05 14.38 11.02
N VAL A 176 -17.60 13.17 11.23
CA VAL A 176 -18.31 12.45 10.17
C VAL A 176 -19.60 13.18 9.81
N LEU A 177 -20.39 13.63 10.78
CA LEU A 177 -21.66 14.32 10.51
C LEU A 177 -21.50 15.74 9.97
N THR A 178 -20.32 16.37 10.13
CA THR A 178 -20.02 17.67 9.50
C THR A 178 -19.60 17.51 8.04
N LEU A 179 -18.89 16.43 7.71
CA LEU A 179 -18.34 16.20 6.37
C LEU A 179 -19.26 15.38 5.46
N PHE A 180 -20.13 14.56 6.05
CA PHE A 180 -21.01 13.62 5.33
C PHE A 180 -22.46 13.75 5.82
N PRO A 181 -23.45 13.43 4.96
CA PRO A 181 -24.85 13.33 5.36
C PRO A 181 -25.07 12.40 6.56
N HIS A 182 -26.15 12.64 7.31
CA HIS A 182 -26.51 11.85 8.49
C HIS A 182 -26.72 10.35 8.21
N GLU A 183 -27.01 9.99 6.96
CA GLU A 183 -27.12 8.61 6.51
C GLU A 183 -25.84 7.80 6.74
N TYR A 184 -24.67 8.46 6.81
CA TYR A 184 -23.38 7.81 7.02
C TYR A 184 -22.90 7.72 8.47
N ALA A 185 -23.80 7.89 9.44
CA ALA A 185 -23.45 7.81 10.87
C ALA A 185 -22.87 6.44 11.25
N GLY A 186 -23.26 5.37 10.56
CA GLY A 186 -22.74 4.01 10.76
C GLY A 186 -21.24 3.87 10.44
N ALA A 187 -20.62 4.81 9.74
CA ALA A 187 -19.18 4.81 9.48
C ALA A 187 -18.32 5.14 10.72
N VAL A 188 -18.87 5.84 11.71
CA VAL A 188 -18.15 6.25 12.93
C VAL A 188 -17.56 5.06 13.71
N PRO A 189 -18.35 4.03 14.09
CA PRO A 189 -17.80 2.87 14.79
C PRO A 189 -16.77 2.12 13.93
N VAL A 190 -16.96 2.08 12.61
CA VAL A 190 -16.01 1.43 11.67
C VAL A 190 -14.67 2.16 11.69
N LEU A 191 -14.67 3.49 11.62
CA LEU A 191 -13.47 4.33 11.71
C LEU A 191 -12.79 4.27 13.09
N LEU A 192 -13.56 4.14 14.16
CA LEU A 192 -13.00 3.97 15.50
C LEU A 192 -12.21 2.67 15.61
N HIS A 193 -12.79 1.54 15.18
CA HIS A 193 -12.08 0.26 15.14
C HIS A 193 -10.88 0.32 14.21
N PHE A 194 -11.00 1.03 13.09
CA PHE A 194 -9.90 1.27 12.17
C PHE A 194 -8.71 1.98 12.84
N SER A 195 -8.99 3.02 13.60
CA SER A 195 -7.96 3.82 14.28
C SER A 195 -7.12 3.02 15.28
N LEU A 196 -7.70 2.00 15.92
CA LEU A 196 -6.98 1.12 16.86
C LEU A 196 -5.85 0.33 16.20
N PHE A 197 -6.03 -0.12 14.95
CA PHE A 197 -5.03 -0.97 14.28
C PHE A 197 -4.17 -0.23 13.26
N PHE A 198 -4.42 1.07 13.02
CA PHE A 198 -3.62 1.88 12.11
C PHE A 198 -2.11 1.82 12.43
N ILE A 199 -1.76 1.67 13.72
CA ILE A 199 -0.38 1.46 14.17
C ILE A 199 0.26 0.23 13.51
N PHE A 200 -0.46 -0.89 13.42
CA PHE A 200 0.05 -2.10 12.81
C PHE A 200 0.28 -1.92 11.31
N MET A 201 -0.54 -1.12 10.62
CA MET A 201 -0.30 -0.83 9.21
C MET A 201 1.03 -0.09 8.99
N MET A 202 1.30 0.94 9.79
CA MET A 202 2.56 1.69 9.70
C MET A 202 3.78 0.84 10.07
N LEU A 203 3.69 0.08 11.17
CA LEU A 203 4.77 -0.80 11.60
C LEU A 203 5.05 -1.91 10.58
N ASN A 204 4.01 -2.55 10.03
CA ASN A 204 4.15 -3.52 8.95
C ASN A 204 4.83 -2.93 7.72
N ALA A 205 4.51 -1.70 7.36
CA ALA A 205 5.15 -1.04 6.23
C ALA A 205 6.66 -0.90 6.42
N HIS A 206 7.07 -0.51 7.62
CA HIS A 206 8.49 -0.42 7.98
C HIS A 206 9.18 -1.78 7.99
N GLN A 207 8.58 -2.79 8.62
CA GLN A 207 9.19 -4.13 8.74
C GLN A 207 9.33 -4.81 7.38
N LEU A 208 8.31 -4.71 6.52
CA LEU A 208 8.41 -5.20 5.15
C LEU A 208 9.45 -4.41 4.35
N ALA A 209 9.54 -3.09 4.53
CA ALA A 209 10.60 -2.29 3.91
C ALA A 209 12.00 -2.74 4.35
N TYR A 210 12.19 -3.03 5.64
CA TYR A 210 13.44 -3.54 6.18
C TYR A 210 13.81 -4.92 5.61
N ILE A 211 12.86 -5.87 5.57
CA ILE A 211 13.06 -7.21 5.00
C ILE A 211 13.47 -7.10 3.51
N LYS A 212 12.83 -6.19 2.76
CA LYS A 212 13.19 -5.93 1.35
C LYS A 212 14.55 -5.27 1.18
N ALA A 213 14.94 -4.37 2.07
CA ALA A 213 16.26 -3.74 2.04
C ALA A 213 17.38 -4.79 2.13
N HIS A 214 17.16 -5.89 2.85
CA HIS A 214 18.05 -7.06 2.91
C HIS A 214 17.91 -8.04 1.74
N GLY A 215 17.04 -7.75 0.76
CA GLY A 215 16.85 -8.58 -0.45
C GLY A 215 15.88 -9.75 -0.29
N TYR A 216 15.20 -9.90 0.85
CA TYR A 216 14.29 -11.01 1.13
C TYR A 216 12.85 -10.76 0.60
N PHE A 217 12.71 -10.48 -0.70
CA PHE A 217 11.43 -10.18 -1.34
C PHE A 217 10.40 -11.32 -1.22
N MET A 218 10.83 -12.59 -1.30
CA MET A 218 9.93 -13.73 -1.17
C MET A 218 9.34 -13.85 0.24
N HIS A 219 10.13 -13.60 1.29
CA HIS A 219 9.60 -13.56 2.65
C HIS A 219 8.56 -12.46 2.82
N SER A 220 8.82 -11.27 2.26
CA SER A 220 7.85 -10.17 2.24
C SER A 220 6.52 -10.59 1.57
N LEU A 221 6.59 -11.31 0.44
CA LEU A 221 5.40 -11.83 -0.24
C LEU A 221 4.65 -12.88 0.60
N CYS A 222 5.37 -13.86 1.16
CA CYS A 222 4.77 -14.89 2.03
C CYS A 222 4.07 -14.28 3.24
N ILE A 223 4.67 -13.27 3.88
CA ILE A 223 4.06 -12.53 5.00
C ILE A 223 2.74 -11.90 4.54
N ARG A 224 2.70 -11.22 3.38
CA ARG A 224 1.45 -10.63 2.88
C ARG A 224 0.37 -11.68 2.58
N ILE A 225 0.74 -12.77 1.92
CA ILE A 225 -0.21 -13.86 1.61
C ILE A 225 -0.76 -14.45 2.91
N SER A 226 0.09 -14.65 3.92
CA SER A 226 -0.37 -15.14 5.24
C SER A 226 -1.36 -14.18 5.89
N GLY A 227 -1.15 -12.87 5.77
CA GLY A 227 -2.11 -11.86 6.25
C GLY A 227 -3.46 -11.94 5.56
N ILE A 228 -3.48 -12.18 4.23
CA ILE A 228 -4.72 -12.38 3.47
C ILE A 228 -5.46 -13.64 3.94
N ILE A 229 -4.73 -14.75 4.10
CA ILE A 229 -5.31 -16.00 4.59
C ILE A 229 -5.89 -15.82 5.99
N THR A 230 -5.14 -15.18 6.90
CA THR A 230 -5.62 -14.89 8.26
C THR A 230 -6.85 -13.99 8.25
N LEU A 231 -6.91 -12.98 7.37
CA LEU A 231 -8.09 -12.15 7.20
C LEU A 231 -9.30 -13.01 6.80
N MET A 232 -9.17 -13.85 5.78
CA MET A 232 -10.27 -14.69 5.29
C MET A 232 -10.77 -15.66 6.38
N LEU A 233 -9.84 -16.33 7.08
CA LEU A 233 -10.18 -17.26 8.16
C LEU A 233 -10.80 -16.54 9.35
N SER A 234 -10.24 -15.40 9.75
CA SER A 234 -10.77 -14.60 10.86
C SER A 234 -12.16 -14.08 10.54
N PHE A 235 -12.39 -13.63 9.31
CA PHE A 235 -13.72 -13.18 8.89
C PHE A 235 -14.73 -14.31 8.93
N GLN A 236 -14.39 -15.51 8.41
CA GLN A 236 -15.29 -16.67 8.46
C GLN A 236 -15.65 -17.08 9.89
N LEU A 237 -14.73 -16.97 10.83
CA LEU A 237 -15.00 -17.21 12.24
C LEU A 237 -15.89 -16.12 12.83
N LEU A 238 -15.54 -14.84 12.60
CA LEU A 238 -16.28 -13.70 13.16
C LEU A 238 -17.69 -13.57 12.58
N SER A 239 -17.90 -13.92 11.31
CA SER A 239 -19.21 -13.89 10.67
C SER A 239 -20.20 -14.89 11.28
N GLN A 240 -19.74 -15.89 12.03
CA GLN A 240 -20.61 -16.80 12.78
C GLN A 240 -21.15 -16.17 14.07
N PHE A 241 -20.48 -15.14 14.59
CA PHE A 241 -20.80 -14.51 15.88
C PHE A 241 -21.34 -13.08 15.73
N THR A 242 -21.20 -12.45 14.57
CA THR A 242 -21.56 -11.04 14.36
C THR A 242 -21.92 -10.76 12.90
N GLU A 243 -23.07 -10.13 12.68
CA GLU A 243 -23.56 -9.64 11.38
C GLU A 243 -23.21 -8.16 11.14
N ASN A 244 -22.19 -7.63 11.82
CA ASN A 244 -21.81 -6.22 11.72
C ASN A 244 -20.54 -6.05 10.88
N VAL A 245 -20.47 -4.98 10.07
CA VAL A 245 -19.30 -4.58 9.25
C VAL A 245 -18.01 -4.54 10.08
N VAL A 246 -18.13 -4.27 11.38
CA VAL A 246 -17.02 -4.34 12.34
C VAL A 246 -16.28 -5.70 12.29
N ALA A 247 -16.95 -6.82 12.00
CA ALA A 247 -16.31 -8.12 11.82
C ALA A 247 -15.26 -8.13 10.71
N ILE A 248 -15.53 -7.45 9.59
CA ILE A 248 -14.57 -7.29 8.49
C ILE A 248 -13.35 -6.50 8.96
N ILE A 249 -13.57 -5.42 9.71
CA ILE A 249 -12.49 -4.56 10.21
C ILE A 249 -11.62 -5.28 11.22
N ILE A 250 -12.23 -6.06 12.12
CA ILE A 250 -11.52 -6.90 13.08
C ILE A 250 -10.73 -8.01 12.35
N ALA A 251 -11.30 -8.62 11.32
CA ALA A 251 -10.60 -9.59 10.48
C ALA A 251 -9.42 -8.96 9.71
N LEU A 252 -9.58 -7.72 9.23
CA LEU A 252 -8.50 -6.96 8.61
C LEU A 252 -7.38 -6.66 9.63
N CYS A 253 -7.76 -6.27 10.86
CA CYS A 253 -6.85 -6.08 11.98
C CYS A 253 -6.08 -7.36 12.31
N SER A 254 -6.74 -8.52 12.42
CA SER A 254 -6.06 -9.78 12.70
C SER A 254 -5.09 -10.18 11.59
N GLY A 255 -5.43 -9.91 10.32
CA GLY A 255 -4.53 -10.07 9.18
C GLY A 255 -3.25 -9.24 9.31
N TYR A 256 -3.37 -7.94 9.62
CA TYR A 256 -2.21 -7.06 9.84
C TYR A 256 -1.43 -7.43 11.11
N LEU A 257 -2.10 -7.87 12.17
CA LEU A 257 -1.43 -8.34 13.39
C LEU A 257 -0.59 -9.59 13.11
N MET A 258 -1.12 -10.55 12.36
CA MET A 258 -0.35 -11.73 11.92
C MET A 258 0.86 -11.32 11.08
N MET A 259 0.68 -10.39 10.14
CA MET A 259 1.80 -9.86 9.35
C MET A 259 2.86 -9.21 10.24
N PHE A 260 2.46 -8.49 11.28
CA PHE A 260 3.37 -7.84 12.23
C PHE A 260 4.16 -8.87 13.04
N ILE A 261 3.49 -9.93 13.51
CA ILE A 261 4.14 -11.02 14.25
C ILE A 261 5.18 -11.72 13.35
N LEU A 262 4.78 -12.14 12.15
CA LEU A 262 5.65 -12.87 11.24
C LEU A 262 6.83 -12.02 10.75
N SER A 263 6.58 -10.76 10.41
CA SER A 263 7.66 -9.84 10.01
C SER A 263 8.62 -9.55 11.16
N SER A 264 8.13 -9.44 12.40
CA SER A 264 8.98 -9.31 13.60
C SER A 264 9.87 -10.54 13.82
N VAL A 265 9.35 -11.74 13.56
CA VAL A 265 10.13 -12.99 13.66
C VAL A 265 11.23 -13.02 12.61
N VAL A 266 10.91 -12.69 11.34
CA VAL A 266 11.88 -12.63 10.24
C VAL A 266 12.94 -11.56 10.49
N GLU A 267 12.54 -10.38 10.98
CA GLU A 267 13.47 -9.30 11.36
C GLU A 267 14.50 -9.79 12.40
N ARG A 268 14.03 -10.49 13.45
CA ARG A 268 14.91 -11.06 14.48
C ARG A 268 15.86 -12.12 13.91
N GLN A 269 15.39 -12.95 12.98
CA GLN A 269 16.25 -13.93 12.30
C GLN A 269 17.35 -13.26 11.49
N ILE A 270 17.01 -12.21 10.72
CA ILE A 270 17.99 -11.44 9.94
C ILE A 270 19.06 -10.82 10.86
N LEU A 271 18.64 -10.23 11.98
CA LEU A 271 19.57 -9.64 12.97
C LEU A 271 20.50 -10.69 13.59
N LYS A 272 19.98 -11.88 13.92
CA LYS A 272 20.79 -12.99 14.45
C LYS A 272 21.79 -13.51 13.43
N SER A 273 21.37 -13.72 12.18
CA SER A 273 22.27 -14.19 11.11
C SER A 273 23.38 -13.17 10.78
N HIS A 274 23.11 -11.87 10.91
CA HIS A 274 24.15 -10.83 10.76
C HIS A 274 25.15 -10.82 11.92
N ASN A 275 24.68 -10.92 13.17
CA ASN A 275 25.57 -11.01 14.33
C ASN A 275 26.49 -12.24 14.27
N ILE A 276 25.99 -13.38 13.78
CA ILE A 276 26.81 -14.60 13.62
C ILE A 276 27.89 -14.39 12.54
N LYS A 277 27.58 -13.70 11.43
CA LYS A 277 28.58 -13.40 10.38
C LYS A 277 29.69 -12.46 10.85
N LEU A 278 29.37 -11.46 11.67
CA LEU A 278 30.38 -10.56 12.24
C LEU A 278 31.34 -11.30 13.19
N ILE A 279 30.83 -12.23 14.00
CA ILE A 279 31.66 -13.04 14.92
C ILE A 279 32.61 -13.97 14.14
N HIS A 280 32.19 -14.48 12.98
CA HIS A 280 33.03 -15.35 12.15
C HIS A 280 34.03 -14.60 11.26
N GLN A 281 33.89 -13.28 11.08
CA GLN A 281 34.89 -12.44 10.38
C GLN A 281 35.97 -11.88 11.31
N SER A 282 35.76 -11.96 12.63
CA SER A 282 36.70 -11.51 13.66
C SER A 282 37.61 -12.62 14.20
N VAL A 283 37.59 -13.81 13.60
CA VAL A 283 38.47 -14.96 13.89
C VAL A 283 39.32 -15.21 12.66
#